data_AF-X1B475-F1
#
_entry.id   AF-X1B475-F1
#
_cell.length_a   1.000
_cell.length_b   1.000
_cell.length_c   1.000
_cell.angle_alpha   90.00
_cell.angle_beta   90.00
_cell.angle_gamma   90.00
#
_symmetry.space_group_name_H-M   'P 1'
#
loop_
_entity.id
_entity.type
_entity.pdbx_description
1 polymer ?
#
loop_
_entity_poly.entity_id
_entity_poly.type
_entity_poly.pdbx_seq_one_letter_code
_entity_poly.pdbx_strand_id
1 'polypeptide(L)' 'MKNLSREIISLIVSEYGAAEMLKKLSDPLWFQAFGCVLGFDWHSSGVTTTVCGA' A
#
# COMPACT_ATOMS: atom_id res chain seq x y z
N MET A 1 -6.50 -6.17 -8.20
CA MET A 1 -5.44 -5.13 -8.15
C MET A 1 -4.07 -5.67 -7.66
N LYS A 2 -3.76 -6.97 -7.80
CA LYS A 2 -2.47 -7.53 -7.32
C LYS A 2 -1.26 -7.07 -8.14
N ASN A 3 -1.40 -7.02 -9.46
CA ASN A 3 -0.30 -6.62 -10.35
C ASN A 3 0.06 -5.14 -10.16
N LEU A 4 -0.95 -4.24 -10.10
CA LEU A 4 -0.69 -2.82 -9.86
C LEU A 4 -0.02 -2.56 -8.50
N SER A 5 -0.52 -3.20 -7.44
CA SER A 5 0.09 -3.10 -6.09
C SER A 5 1.56 -3.50 -6.12
N ARG A 6 1.88 -4.62 -6.79
CA ARG A 6 3.26 -5.10 -6.95
C ARG A 6 4.14 -4.08 -7.68
N GLU A 7 3.68 -3.52 -8.79
CA GLU A 7 4.48 -2.56 -9.55
C GLU A 7 4.73 -1.27 -8.76
N ILE A 8 3.72 -0.75 -8.04
CA ILE A 8 3.90 0.44 -7.19
C ILE A 8 4.93 0.17 -6.09
N ILE A 9 4.81 -0.96 -5.39
CA ILE A 9 5.76 -1.34 -4.33
C ILE A 9 7.16 -1.57 -4.92
N SER A 10 7.26 -2.26 -6.05
CA SER A 10 8.54 -2.53 -6.72
C SER A 10 9.25 -1.24 -7.13
N LEU A 11 8.51 -0.26 -7.65
CA LEU A 11 9.05 1.05 -8.01
C LEU A 11 9.60 1.77 -6.77
N ILE A 12 8.80 1.87 -5.71
CA ILE A 12 9.22 2.52 -4.44
C ILE A 12 10.46 1.85 -3.86
N VAL A 13 10.51 0.51 -3.85
CA VAL A 13 11.66 -0.23 -3.34
C VAL A 13 12.89 -0.04 -4.22
N SER A 14 12.72 0.01 -5.56
CA SER A 14 13.84 0.24 -6.48
C SER A 14 14.44 1.64 -6.37
N GLU A 15 13.62 2.66 -6.09
CA GLU A 15 14.06 4.05 -6.01
C GLU A 15 14.55 4.45 -4.61
N TYR A 16 13.87 3.98 -3.55
CA TYR A 16 14.09 4.44 -2.17
C TYR A 16 14.52 3.34 -1.19
N GLY A 17 14.54 2.08 -1.63
CA GLY A 17 14.88 0.93 -0.81
C GLY A 17 13.72 0.40 0.04
N ALA A 18 13.89 -0.83 0.55
CA ALA A 18 12.86 -1.53 1.33
C ALA A 18 12.49 -0.82 2.65
N ALA A 19 13.44 -0.13 3.28
CA ALA A 19 13.20 0.59 4.52
C ALA A 19 12.19 1.74 4.34
N GLU A 20 12.21 2.41 3.19
CA GLU A 20 11.24 3.47 2.89
C GLU A 20 9.82 2.89 2.70
N MET A 21 9.71 1.72 2.06
CA MET A 21 8.42 1.05 1.94
C MET A 21 7.83 0.69 3.31
N LEU A 22 8.65 0.21 4.26
CA LEU A 22 8.20 -0.08 5.63
C LEU A 22 7.75 1.19 6.36
N LYS A 23 8.45 2.32 6.19
CA LYS A 23 8.01 3.61 6.75
C LYS A 23 6.66 4.05 6.18
N LYS A 24 6.47 3.93 4.87
CA LYS A 24 5.20 4.25 4.19
C LYS A 24 4.05 3.37 4.65
N LEU A 25 4.27 2.06 4.81
CA LEU A 25 3.27 1.15 5.38
C LEU A 25 2.93 1.47 6.83
N SER A 26 3.86 2.08 7.57
CA SER A 26 3.66 2.49 8.96
C SER A 26 2.99 3.86 9.09
N ASP A 27 2.90 4.64 8.01
CA ASP A 27 2.19 5.92 7.97
C ASP A 27 0.69 5.66 7.72
N PRO A 28 -0.20 5.97 8.67
CA PRO A 28 -1.62 5.67 8.54
C PRO A 28 -2.30 6.36 7.35
N LEU A 29 -1.86 7.58 7.00
CA LEU A 29 -2.43 8.34 5.90
C LEU A 29 -2.01 7.72 4.57
N TRP A 30 -0.74 7.38 4.44
CA TRP A 30 -0.21 6.72 3.25
C TRP A 30 -0.82 5.33 3.06
N PHE A 31 -0.93 4.54 4.14
CA PHE A 31 -1.54 3.22 4.11
C PHE A 31 -2.99 3.27 3.61
N GLN A 32 -3.77 4.22 4.12
CA GLN A 32 -5.17 4.38 3.73
C GLN A 32 -5.31 4.88 2.28
N ALA A 33 -4.50 5.86 1.89
CA ALA A 33 -4.47 6.36 0.52
C ALA A 33 -4.07 5.25 -0.48
N PHE A 34 -3.11 4.40 -0.11
CA PHE A 34 -2.72 3.25 -0.92
C PHE A 34 -3.87 2.23 -1.03
N GLY A 35 -4.60 1.97 0.06
CA GLY A 35 -5.85 1.22 0.03
C GLY A 35 -6.86 1.77 -0.99
N CYS A 36 -7.02 3.10 -1.03
CA CYS A 36 -7.88 3.75 -2.02
C CYS A 36 -7.43 3.56 -3.46
N VAL A 37 -6.11 3.65 -3.72
CA VAL A 37 -5.54 3.36 -5.05
C VAL A 37 -5.82 1.91 -5.48
N LEU A 38 -5.88 0.99 -4.52
CA LEU A 38 -6.22 -0.42 -4.78
C LEU A 38 -7.73 -0.68 -4.91
N GLY A 39 -8.56 0.37 -4.89
CA GLY A 39 -10.00 0.31 -5.15
C GLY A 39 -10.88 0.21 -3.90
N PHE A 40 -10.34 0.48 -2.71
CA PHE A 40 -11.11 0.50 -1.46
C PHE A 40 -11.58 1.92 -1.12
N ASP A 41 -12.71 2.04 -0.44
CA ASP A 41 -13.09 3.34 0.10
C ASP A 41 -12.33 3.64 1.41
N TRP A 42 -12.13 4.93 1.70
CA TRP A 42 -11.48 5.40 2.91
C TRP A 42 -12.10 4.87 4.21
N HIS A 43 -13.39 4.53 4.22
CA HIS A 43 -14.07 3.97 5.39
C HIS A 43 -14.24 2.45 5.33
N SER A 44 -13.56 1.77 4.41
CA SER A 44 -13.65 0.32 4.28
C SER A 44 -12.94 -0.39 5.44
N SER A 45 -13.68 -1.23 6.17
CA SER A 45 -13.13 -2.05 7.27
C SER A 45 -12.11 -3.10 6.81
N GLY A 46 -12.11 -3.47 5.53
CA GLY A 46 -11.23 -4.48 4.92
C GLY A 46 -9.91 -3.96 4.33
N VAL A 47 -9.55 -2.71 4.60
CA VAL A 47 -8.35 -2.08 3.99
C VAL A 47 -7.06 -2.80 4.38
N THR A 48 -6.92 -3.20 5.65
CA THR A 48 -5.73 -3.90 6.15
C THR A 48 -5.54 -5.26 5.50
N THR A 49 -6.63 -6.04 5.42
CA THR A 49 -6.63 -7.36 4.76
C THR A 49 -6.18 -7.24 3.32
N THR A 50 -6.66 -6.22 2.60
CA THR A 50 -6.38 -6.12 1.17
C THR A 50 -4.99 -5.57 0.87
N VAL A 51 -4.57 -4.52 1.56
CA VAL A 51 -3.24 -3.92 1.38
C VAL A 51 -2.15 -4.91 1.78
N CYS A 52 -2.34 -5.64 2.88
CA CYS A 52 -1.37 -6.64 3.35
C CYS A 52 -1.55 -8.02 2.70
N GLY A 53 -2.61 -8.24 1.92
CA GLY A 53 -2.93 -9.53 1.31
C GLY A 53 -3.21 -10.65 2.31
N ALA A 54 -3.74 -10.31 3.50
CA ALA A 54 -4.13 -11.25 4.55
C ALA A 54 -5.43 -12.00 4.21
#